data_AF-A9PEA8-F1
#
_entry.id   AF-A9PEA8-F1
#
_cell.length_a   1.000
_cell.length_b   1.000
_cell.length_c   1.000
_cell.angle_alpha   90.00
_cell.angle_beta   90.00
_cell.angle_gamma   90.00
#
_symmetry.space_group_name_H-M   'P 1'
#
loop_
_entity.id
_entity.type
_entity.pdbx_description
1 polymer ?
#
loop_
_entity_poly.entity_id
_entity_poly.type
_entity_poly.pdbx_seq_one_letter_code
_entity_poly.pdbx_strand_id
1 'polypeptide(L)'
;MYILSNGVGFNFLCTRSPPKIPEVLLPEKWVREVASGLRIEINRGFAVLHDIASGRDLKKFLAVIAGLLVLSLVGSCCNFLTLLYISFVLLHTVPVLYEKYEDQVDGNSEKAWTQIKKQYAVLDEKYISKIPRGPFKEKKKD
;
A
#
# COMPACT_ATOMS: atom_id res chain seq x y z
N MET A 1 16.71 39.49 45.21
CA MET A 1 16.02 39.11 46.46
C MET A 1 14.66 38.52 46.10
N TYR A 2 14.64 37.20 45.83
CA TYR A 2 13.51 36.25 46.04
C TYR A 2 12.22 36.43 45.18
N ILE A 3 11.70 35.48 44.39
CA ILE A 3 11.89 34.03 44.28
C ILE A 3 11.63 33.55 42.83
N LEU A 4 12.41 32.55 42.47
CA LEU A 4 12.41 31.67 41.31
C LEU A 4 11.05 31.00 40.99
N SER A 5 10.91 30.67 39.70
CA SER A 5 10.60 29.31 39.25
C SER A 5 9.37 28.63 39.86
N ASN A 6 8.21 28.81 39.22
CA ASN A 6 7.20 27.76 39.25
C ASN A 6 7.60 26.66 38.27
N GLY A 7 8.67 25.94 38.61
CA GLY A 7 9.16 24.71 37.98
C GLY A 7 8.22 23.51 38.17
N VAL A 8 6.92 23.73 38.31
CA VAL A 8 5.89 22.68 38.43
C VAL A 8 5.35 22.25 37.07
N GLY A 9 5.26 23.17 36.10
CA GLY A 9 4.78 22.85 34.74
C GLY A 9 5.77 22.01 33.93
N PHE A 10 7.07 22.29 34.05
CA PHE A 10 8.11 21.57 33.30
C PHE A 10 8.45 20.21 33.92
N ASN A 11 8.40 20.07 35.26
CA ASN A 11 8.60 18.78 35.94
C ASN A 11 7.43 17.80 35.71
N PHE A 12 6.22 18.30 35.42
CA PHE A 12 5.08 17.44 35.11
C PHE A 12 5.23 16.69 33.77
N LEU A 13 5.93 17.30 32.80
CA LEU A 13 6.21 16.66 31.50
C LEU A 13 7.37 15.65 31.59
N CYS A 14 8.34 15.87 32.48
CA CYS A 14 9.53 15.03 32.62
C CYS A 14 9.36 13.83 33.59
N THR A 15 8.23 13.71 34.29
CA THR A 15 7.95 12.60 35.24
C THR A 15 7.16 11.45 34.63
N ARG A 16 6.68 11.58 33.38
CA ARG A 16 6.13 10.45 32.62
C ARG A 16 7.28 9.51 32.23
N SER A 17 7.40 8.39 32.95
CA SER A 17 8.18 7.25 32.47
C SER A 17 7.77 6.93 31.03
N PRO A 18 8.71 6.63 30.11
CA PRO A 18 8.40 6.39 28.71
C PRO A 18 7.26 5.37 28.61
N PRO A 19 6.15 5.66 27.91
CA PRO A 19 5.13 4.65 27.68
C PRO A 19 5.83 3.48 27.00
N LYS A 20 5.75 2.28 27.61
CA LYS A 20 6.22 1.04 27.00
C LYS A 20 5.41 0.85 25.72
N ILE A 21 5.99 1.30 24.62
CA ILE A 21 5.49 1.03 23.28
C ILE A 21 5.50 -0.49 23.19
N PRO A 22 4.37 -1.16 22.92
CA PRO A 22 4.41 -2.58 22.63
C PRO A 22 5.36 -2.73 21.44
N GLU A 23 6.52 -3.33 21.67
CA GLU A 23 7.42 -3.72 20.58
C GLU A 23 6.61 -4.64 19.70
N VAL A 24 6.11 -4.10 18.58
CA VAL A 24 5.63 -4.89 17.46
C VAL A 24 6.90 -5.54 16.95
N LEU A 25 7.27 -6.66 17.58
CA LEU A 25 8.43 -7.46 17.28
C LEU A 25 8.14 -8.16 15.95
N LEU A 26 8.12 -7.37 14.88
CA LEU A 26 8.21 -7.87 13.52
C LEU A 26 9.46 -8.75 13.53
N PRO A 27 9.31 -10.07 13.30
CA PRO A 27 10.39 -11.00 13.51
C PRO A 27 11.57 -10.56 12.65
N GLU A 28 12.63 -10.10 13.33
CA GLU A 28 13.74 -9.35 12.74
C GLU A 28 14.34 -10.08 11.54
N LYS A 29 14.32 -11.42 11.60
CA LYS A 29 14.72 -12.32 10.52
C LYS A 29 14.02 -12.04 9.19
N TRP A 30 12.69 -11.88 9.18
CA TRP A 30 11.91 -11.64 7.96
C TRP A 30 12.18 -10.25 7.38
N VAL A 31 12.19 -9.22 8.22
CA VAL A 31 12.49 -7.85 7.80
C VAL A 31 13.91 -7.76 7.24
N ARG A 32 14.86 -8.44 7.88
CA ARG A 32 16.27 -8.46 7.50
C ARG A 32 16.50 -9.26 6.22
N GLU A 33 15.78 -10.36 6.03
CA GLU A 33 15.82 -11.15 4.80
C GLU A 33 15.23 -10.36 3.62
N VAL A 34 14.03 -9.77 3.79
CA VAL A 34 13.42 -8.89 2.78
C VAL A 34 14.31 -7.67 2.49
N ALA A 35 14.83 -7.00 3.52
CA ALA A 35 15.73 -5.87 3.36
C ALA A 35 17.03 -6.27 2.66
N SER A 36 17.58 -7.45 2.95
CA SER A 36 18.78 -7.95 2.27
C SER A 36 18.53 -8.28 0.80
N GLY A 37 17.40 -8.93 0.48
CA GLY A 37 17.00 -9.22 -0.89
C GLY A 37 16.77 -7.95 -1.70
N LEU A 38 16.04 -6.99 -1.13
CA LEU A 38 15.84 -5.66 -1.73
C LEU A 38 17.18 -4.93 -1.95
N ARG A 39 18.06 -4.94 -0.95
CA ARG A 39 19.36 -4.26 -1.06
C ARG A 39 20.22 -4.86 -2.16
N ILE A 40 20.21 -6.18 -2.31
CA ILE A 40 20.94 -6.87 -3.37
C ILE A 40 20.38 -6.48 -4.74
N GLU A 41 19.06 -6.52 -4.90
CA GLU A 41 18.42 -6.21 -6.18
C GLU A 41 18.61 -4.73 -6.57
N ILE A 42 18.48 -3.83 -5.60
CA ILE A 42 18.72 -2.39 -5.78
C ILE A 42 20.19 -2.15 -6.16
N ASN A 43 21.15 -2.73 -5.44
CA ASN A 43 22.57 -2.56 -5.76
C ASN A 43 22.93 -3.11 -7.13
N ARG A 44 22.30 -4.22 -7.54
CA ARG A 44 22.46 -4.78 -8.88
C ARG A 44 21.90 -3.84 -9.95
N GLY A 45 20.70 -3.29 -9.73
CA GLY A 45 20.12 -2.26 -10.60
C GLY A 45 21.03 -1.02 -10.71
N PHE A 46 21.53 -0.52 -9.58
CA PHE A 46 22.48 0.61 -9.56
C PHE A 46 23.80 0.29 -10.26
N ALA A 47 24.32 -0.94 -10.14
CA ALA A 47 25.54 -1.33 -10.85
C ALA A 47 25.32 -1.30 -12.38
N VAL A 48 24.17 -1.77 -12.86
CA VAL A 48 23.81 -1.71 -14.29
C VAL A 48 23.59 -0.27 -14.75
N LEU A 49 22.87 0.53 -13.98
CA LEU A 49 22.66 1.94 -14.28
C LEU A 49 23.98 2.73 -14.29
N HIS A 50 24.87 2.46 -13.34
CA HIS A 50 26.20 3.06 -13.26
C HIS A 50 27.07 2.65 -14.45
N ASP A 51 27.01 1.39 -14.88
CA ASP A 51 27.69 0.92 -16.08
C ASP A 51 27.21 1.64 -17.34
N ILE A 52 25.89 1.84 -17.47
CA ILE A 52 25.29 2.60 -18.58
C ILE A 52 25.60 4.10 -18.47
N ALA A 53 25.59 4.68 -17.27
CA ALA A 53 25.89 6.09 -16.99
C ALA A 53 27.38 6.41 -17.15
N SER A 54 28.26 5.42 -17.04
CA SER A 54 29.69 5.57 -17.35
C SER A 54 29.96 5.93 -18.83
N GLY A 55 28.92 5.97 -19.66
CA GLY A 55 28.98 6.52 -21.02
C GLY A 55 29.72 5.64 -22.02
N ARG A 56 30.18 4.45 -21.59
CA ARG A 56 30.82 3.44 -22.46
C ARG A 56 29.98 3.10 -23.69
N ASP A 57 28.65 3.13 -23.53
CA ASP A 57 27.66 2.98 -24.61
C ASP A 57 26.66 4.16 -24.63
N LEU A 58 27.04 5.26 -25.28
CA LEU A 58 26.18 6.46 -25.46
C LEU A 58 24.76 6.15 -25.98
N LYS A 59 24.63 5.17 -26.90
CA LYS A 59 23.33 4.74 -27.44
C LYS A 59 22.42 4.13 -26.36
N LYS A 60 22.99 3.31 -25.47
CA LYS A 60 22.25 2.68 -24.35
C LYS A 60 21.86 3.73 -23.32
N PHE A 61 22.75 4.68 -23.03
CA PHE A 61 22.50 5.78 -22.10
C PHE A 61 21.34 6.67 -22.54
N LEU A 62 21.34 7.13 -23.80
CA LEU A 62 20.24 7.93 -24.35
C LEU A 62 18.91 7.16 -24.41
N ALA A 63 18.95 5.87 -24.75
CA ALA A 63 17.76 5.03 -24.75
C ALA A 63 17.14 4.89 -23.35
N VAL A 64 17.97 4.74 -22.31
CA VAL A 64 17.49 4.67 -20.91
C VAL A 64 16.92 6.01 -20.46
N ILE A 65 17.56 7.14 -20.78
CA ILE A 65 17.02 8.48 -20.46
C ILE A 65 15.68 8.73 -21.15
N ALA A 66 15.56 8.39 -22.44
CA ALA A 66 14.31 8.51 -23.18
C ALA A 66 13.22 7.61 -22.59
N GLY A 67 13.56 6.37 -22.23
CA GLY A 67 12.64 5.46 -21.55
C GLY A 67 12.17 5.97 -20.19
N LEU A 68 13.08 6.52 -19.38
CA LEU A 68 12.78 7.17 -18.10
C LEU A 68 11.89 8.40 -18.28
N LEU A 69 12.10 9.20 -19.32
CA LEU A 69 11.27 10.37 -19.63
C LEU A 69 9.85 9.97 -20.03
N VAL A 70 9.70 8.95 -20.89
CA VAL A 70 8.37 8.42 -21.26
C VAL A 70 7.69 7.81 -20.05
N LEU A 71 8.42 7.04 -19.24
CA LEU A 71 7.90 6.46 -18.00
C LEU A 71 7.46 7.54 -17.00
N SER A 72 8.19 8.65 -16.89
CA SER A 72 7.82 9.82 -16.08
C SER A 72 6.56 10.52 -16.60
N LEU A 73 6.43 10.71 -17.92
CA LEU A 73 5.23 11.30 -18.52
C LEU A 73 4.00 10.41 -18.32
N VAL A 74 4.17 9.09 -18.50
CA VAL A 74 3.11 8.10 -18.30
C VAL A 74 2.75 7.97 -16.81
N GLY A 75 3.75 7.98 -15.91
CA GLY A 75 3.53 7.99 -14.46
C GLY A 75 2.86 9.27 -13.98
N SER A 76 3.13 10.40 -14.62
CA SER A 76 2.49 11.67 -14.33
C SER A 76 1.01 11.71 -14.70
N CYS A 77 0.55 10.89 -15.66
CA CYS A 77 -0.86 10.84 -16.06
C CYS A 77 -1.64 9.69 -15.42
N CYS A 78 -0.97 8.65 -14.93
CA CYS A 78 -1.64 7.41 -14.58
C CYS A 78 -1.84 7.23 -13.07
N ASN A 79 -3.11 7.11 -12.71
CA ASN A 79 -3.62 6.19 -11.71
C ASN A 79 -3.75 6.71 -10.28
N PHE A 80 -2.73 7.28 -9.63
CA PHE A 80 -2.92 7.71 -8.23
C PHE A 80 -3.82 8.96 -8.12
N LEU A 81 -3.56 9.99 -8.92
CA LEU A 81 -4.38 11.20 -8.97
C LEU A 81 -5.79 10.93 -9.52
N THR A 82 -5.91 10.08 -10.53
CA THR A 82 -7.21 9.69 -11.10
C THR A 82 -8.02 8.83 -10.13
N LEU A 83 -7.39 7.88 -9.42
CA LEU A 83 -8.05 7.10 -8.35
C LEU A 83 -8.43 7.97 -7.16
N LEU A 84 -7.57 8.90 -6.75
CA LEU A 84 -7.90 9.88 -5.71
C LEU A 84 -9.08 10.73 -6.14
N TYR A 85 -9.06 11.24 -7.37
CA TYR A 85 -10.14 12.06 -7.92
C TYR A 85 -11.46 11.29 -7.94
N ILE A 86 -11.49 10.08 -8.51
CA ILE A 86 -12.68 9.24 -8.54
C ILE A 86 -13.12 8.87 -7.12
N SER A 87 -12.19 8.52 -6.22
CA SER A 87 -12.50 8.19 -4.83
C SER A 87 -13.12 9.37 -4.08
N PHE A 88 -12.60 10.59 -4.25
CA PHE A 88 -13.16 11.79 -3.64
C PHE A 88 -14.52 12.14 -4.22
N VAL A 89 -14.65 12.07 -5.55
CA VAL A 89 -15.93 12.29 -6.24
C VAL A 89 -16.96 11.29 -5.74
N LEU A 90 -16.64 10.00 -5.66
CA LEU A 90 -17.53 8.97 -5.14
C LEU A 90 -17.84 9.19 -3.65
N LEU A 91 -16.87 9.52 -2.81
CA LEU A 91 -17.10 9.74 -1.37
C LEU A 91 -18.11 10.86 -1.10
N HIS A 92 -18.14 11.90 -1.94
CA HIS A 92 -19.11 13.00 -1.83
C HIS A 92 -20.40 12.76 -2.62
N THR A 93 -20.32 12.07 -3.76
CA THR A 93 -21.46 11.81 -4.62
C THR A 93 -22.33 10.67 -4.08
N VAL A 94 -21.72 9.62 -3.52
CA VAL A 94 -22.45 8.45 -3.00
C VAL A 94 -23.44 8.82 -1.90
N PRO A 95 -23.11 9.62 -0.87
CA PRO A 95 -24.08 10.04 0.15
C PRO A 95 -25.26 10.82 -0.43
N VAL A 96 -24.97 11.76 -1.35
CA VAL A 96 -25.99 12.61 -1.99
C VAL A 96 -26.87 11.80 -2.96
N LEU A 97 -26.31 10.79 -3.63
CA LEU A 97 -27.09 9.90 -4.48
C LEU A 97 -27.95 8.94 -3.65
N TYR A 98 -27.44 8.47 -2.50
CA TYR A 98 -28.16 7.52 -1.64
C TYR A 98 -29.43 8.15 -1.06
N GLU A 99 -29.36 9.37 -0.53
CA GLU A 99 -30.54 10.08 -0.02
C GLU A 99 -31.62 10.30 -1.08
N LYS A 100 -31.23 10.39 -2.37
CA LYS A 100 -32.13 10.77 -3.45
C LYS A 100 -32.66 9.58 -4.27
N TYR A 101 -31.99 8.43 -4.23
CA TYR A 101 -32.27 7.27 -5.08
C TYR A 101 -32.18 5.93 -4.35
N GLU A 102 -32.39 5.93 -3.03
CA GLU A 102 -32.28 4.76 -2.13
C GLU A 102 -32.89 3.48 -2.74
N ASP A 103 -34.15 3.53 -3.20
CA ASP A 103 -34.85 2.38 -3.79
C ASP A 103 -34.22 1.85 -5.10
N GLN A 104 -33.64 2.73 -5.93
CA GLN A 104 -33.00 2.33 -7.19
C GLN A 104 -31.59 1.79 -6.97
N VAL A 105 -30.87 2.34 -5.99
CA VAL A 105 -29.50 1.92 -5.67
C VAL A 105 -29.54 0.54 -5.02
N ASP A 106 -30.45 0.29 -4.08
CA ASP A 106 -30.58 -1.02 -3.43
C ASP A 106 -30.99 -2.10 -4.44
N GLY A 107 -31.99 -1.82 -5.29
CA GLY A 107 -32.42 -2.75 -6.33
C GLY A 107 -31.34 -3.07 -7.38
N ASN A 108 -30.44 -2.13 -7.67
CA ASN A 108 -29.33 -2.35 -8.59
C ASN A 108 -28.12 -3.01 -7.91
N SER A 109 -27.86 -2.68 -6.64
CA SER A 109 -26.79 -3.25 -5.82
C SER A 109 -27.00 -4.74 -5.60
N GLU A 110 -28.22 -5.17 -5.28
CA GLU A 110 -28.53 -6.61 -5.14
C GLU A 110 -28.30 -7.38 -6.44
N LYS A 111 -28.73 -6.83 -7.58
CA LYS A 111 -28.54 -7.46 -8.90
C LYS A 111 -27.06 -7.55 -9.27
N ALA A 112 -26.30 -6.47 -9.05
CA ALA A 112 -24.87 -6.43 -9.29
C ALA A 112 -24.11 -7.41 -8.40
N TRP A 113 -24.43 -7.45 -7.10
CA TRP A 113 -23.84 -8.37 -6.13
C TRP A 113 -24.07 -9.84 -6.51
N THR A 114 -25.27 -10.14 -6.99
CA THR A 114 -25.63 -11.50 -7.43
C THR A 114 -24.84 -11.92 -8.67
N GLN A 115 -24.60 -10.99 -9.61
CA GLN A 115 -23.78 -11.27 -10.80
C GLN A 115 -22.29 -11.43 -10.45
N ILE A 116 -21.76 -10.58 -9.57
CA ILE A 116 -20.37 -10.67 -9.09
C ILE A 116 -20.15 -11.99 -8.35
N LYS A 117 -21.06 -12.40 -7.48
CA LYS A 117 -20.98 -13.71 -6.80
C LYS A 117 -20.94 -14.88 -7.77
N LYS A 118 -21.76 -14.85 -8.83
CA LYS A 118 -21.76 -15.88 -9.88
C LYS A 118 -20.42 -15.94 -10.61
N GLN A 119 -19.89 -14.78 -11.01
CA GLN A 119 -18.57 -14.68 -11.65
C GLN A 119 -17.45 -15.16 -10.72
N TYR A 120 -17.49 -14.77 -9.45
CA TYR A 120 -16.51 -15.18 -8.45
C TYR A 120 -16.54 -16.68 -8.18
N ALA A 121 -17.72 -17.29 -8.09
CA ALA A 121 -17.86 -18.74 -7.93
C ALA A 121 -17.21 -19.50 -9.10
N VAL A 122 -17.40 -19.03 -10.34
CA VAL A 122 -16.76 -19.63 -11.53
C VAL A 122 -15.24 -19.47 -11.50
N LEU A 123 -14.72 -18.33 -11.02
CA LEU A 123 -13.28 -18.11 -10.87
C LEU A 123 -12.68 -18.92 -9.71
N ASP A 124 -13.40 -19.03 -8.59
CA ASP A 124 -13.00 -19.82 -7.44
C ASP A 124 -12.90 -21.30 -7.81
N GLU A 125 -13.92 -21.83 -8.48
CA GLU A 125 -13.93 -23.21 -8.96
C GLU A 125 -12.82 -23.48 -9.98
N LYS A 126 -12.57 -22.56 -10.93
CA LYS A 126 -11.57 -22.78 -11.98
C LYS A 126 -10.12 -22.59 -11.53
N TYR A 127 -9.86 -21.63 -10.65
CA TYR A 127 -8.50 -21.18 -10.32
C TYR A 127 -8.18 -21.33 -8.84
N ILE A 128 -9.00 -20.78 -7.93
CA ILE A 128 -8.67 -20.74 -6.50
C ILE A 128 -8.72 -22.14 -5.87
N SER A 129 -9.67 -22.98 -6.27
CA SER A 129 -9.84 -24.34 -5.78
C SER A 129 -8.70 -25.28 -6.21
N LYS A 130 -8.06 -24.97 -7.35
CA LYS A 130 -6.91 -25.72 -7.89
C LYS A 130 -5.58 -25.31 -7.28
N ILE A 131 -5.53 -24.21 -6.55
CA ILE A 131 -4.35 -23.86 -5.76
C ILE A 131 -4.31 -24.86 -4.60
N PRO A 132 -3.24 -25.67 -4.45
CA PRO A 132 -3.11 -26.60 -3.35
C PRO A 132 -3.12 -25.81 -2.04
N ARG A 133 -4.26 -25.78 -1.37
CA ARG A 133 -4.38 -25.25 -0.01
C ARG A 133 -3.55 -26.18 0.87
N GLY A 134 -2.37 -25.69 1.29
CA GLY A 134 -1.54 -26.36 2.30
C GLY A 134 -2.37 -26.66 3.56
N PRO A 135 -1.92 -27.62 4.39
CA PRO A 135 -2.76 -28.25 5.42
C PRO A 135 -3.42 -27.20 6.32
N PHE A 136 -4.72 -27.01 6.11
CA PHE A 136 -5.55 -26.15 6.93
C PHE A 136 -5.65 -26.85 8.28
N LYS A 137 -4.87 -26.37 9.26
CA LYS A 137 -5.02 -26.82 10.64
C LYS A 137 -6.38 -26.37 11.13
N GLU A 138 -7.36 -27.27 11.07
CA GLU A 138 -8.59 -27.15 11.83
C GLU A 138 -8.22 -27.02 13.30
N LYS A 139 -8.38 -25.82 13.87
CA LYS A 139 -8.42 -25.67 15.31
C LYS A 139 -9.78 -26.18 15.78
N LYS A 140 -9.80 -27.38 16.35
CA LYS A 140 -10.91 -27.87 17.17
C LYS A 140 -11.21 -26.83 18.25
N LYS A 141 -12.48 -26.44 18.37
CA LYS A 141 -13.03 -25.84 19.57
C LYS A 141 -13.36 -27.00 20.51
N ASP A 142 -12.69 -27.03 21.65
CA ASP A 142 -13.22 -27.66 22.86
C ASP A 142 -14.15 -26.64 23.57
#